data_AF-A0A2D5V0V1-F1
#
_entry.id   AF-A0A2D5V0V1-F1
#
_cell.length_a   1.000
_cell.length_b   1.000
_cell.length_c   1.000
_cell.angle_alpha   90.00
_cell.angle_beta   90.00
_cell.angle_gamma   90.00
#
_symmetry.space_group_name_H-M   'P 1'
#
loop_
_entity.id
_entity.type
_entity.pdbx_description
1 polymer ?
#
loop_
_entity_poly.entity_id
_entity_poly.type
_entity_poly.pdbx_seq_one_letter_code
_entity_poly.pdbx_strand_id
1 'polypeptide(L)'
;MATLLDIGLFQHFGIVFMFLLIFFLFYGILSYLNVLGKDNKGLHAWIALALAALFVMSDVAVLTLGFVTPWFILLALVIFLILISFRMMGVSETDILNAAKVNEVKWTIIIVGIIIVLFALGNAMGQGLLEEQDGTGSVGGNTEIIGEDVVPGGIEVSSDTDTGDYQSNLVNTIFHPKVLGLLFILLIATFTMTLGTR
;
A
#
# COMPACT_ATOMS: atom_id res chain seq x y z
N MET A 1 1.34 20.77 -9.77
CA MET A 1 0.80 20.98 -11.13
C MET A 1 -0.70 20.82 -11.01
N ALA A 2 -1.49 21.84 -11.34
CA ALA A 2 -2.94 21.83 -11.13
C ALA A 2 -3.56 20.57 -11.74
N THR A 3 -3.92 19.63 -10.88
CA THR A 3 -4.64 18.43 -11.29
C THR A 3 -6.07 18.90 -11.51
N LEU A 4 -6.70 18.57 -12.64
CA LEU A 4 -8.07 19.02 -13.00
C LEU A 4 -9.18 18.47 -12.05
N LEU A 5 -8.78 17.95 -10.89
CA LEU A 5 -9.51 17.36 -9.78
C LEU A 5 -9.35 18.14 -8.45
N ASP A 6 -8.53 19.20 -8.42
CA ASP A 6 -8.07 19.91 -7.21
C ASP A 6 -9.01 21.02 -6.69
N ILE A 7 -10.21 21.22 -7.27
CA ILE A 7 -11.02 22.41 -6.94
C ILE A 7 -12.33 21.99 -6.27
N GLY A 8 -12.25 21.82 -4.94
CA GLY A 8 -13.36 21.92 -3.97
C GLY A 8 -14.33 20.74 -3.88
N LEU A 9 -14.76 20.17 -5.01
CA LEU A 9 -15.79 19.13 -5.00
C LEU A 9 -15.24 17.78 -4.52
N PHE A 10 -14.04 17.42 -4.97
CA PHE A 10 -13.39 16.16 -4.58
C PHE A 10 -12.93 16.16 -3.11
N GLN A 11 -12.67 17.32 -2.54
CA GLN A 11 -12.30 17.44 -1.13
C GLN A 11 -13.46 17.05 -0.21
N HIS A 12 -14.70 17.40 -0.58
CA HIS A 12 -15.90 16.97 0.14
C HIS A 12 -16.32 15.52 -0.20
N PHE A 13 -16.12 15.07 -1.44
CA PHE A 13 -16.36 13.66 -1.78
C PHE A 13 -15.27 12.71 -1.24
N GLY A 14 -14.09 13.22 -0.89
CA GLY A 14 -12.98 12.42 -0.37
C GLY A 14 -13.38 11.66 0.89
N ILE A 15 -14.06 12.31 1.84
CA ILE A 15 -14.51 11.65 3.07
C ILE A 15 -15.60 10.59 2.81
N VAL A 16 -16.53 10.87 1.88
CA VAL A 16 -17.59 9.94 1.51
C VAL A 16 -17.03 8.73 0.76
N PHE A 17 -16.10 8.96 -0.16
CA PHE A 17 -15.40 7.91 -0.90
C PHE A 17 -14.55 7.06 0.03
N MET A 18 -13.84 7.69 0.95
CA MET A 18 -13.03 7.01 1.97
C MET A 18 -13.90 6.13 2.86
N PHE A 19 -15.04 6.65 3.34
CA PHE A 19 -16.03 5.87 4.07
C PHE A 19 -16.53 4.65 3.27
N LEU A 20 -16.89 4.85 2.00
CA LEU A 20 -17.32 3.77 1.11
C LEU A 20 -16.23 2.72 0.87
N LEU A 21 -14.98 3.15 0.66
CA LEU A 21 -13.85 2.24 0.44
C LEU A 21 -13.64 1.36 1.66
N ILE A 22 -13.60 1.95 2.86
CA ILE A 22 -13.48 1.19 4.11
C ILE A 22 -14.65 0.21 4.27
N PHE A 23 -15.88 0.69 4.03
CA PHE A 23 -17.06 -0.15 4.09
C PHE A 23 -16.95 -1.35 3.16
N PHE A 24 -16.59 -1.17 1.89
CA PHE A 24 -16.43 -2.26 0.94
C PHE A 24 -15.28 -3.20 1.30
N LEU A 25 -14.18 -2.67 1.85
CA LEU A 25 -13.04 -3.47 2.28
C LEU A 25 -13.41 -4.39 3.43
N PHE A 26 -13.99 -3.84 4.51
CA PHE A 26 -14.46 -4.66 5.63
C PHE A 26 -15.58 -5.60 5.22
N TYR A 27 -16.55 -5.13 4.44
CA TYR A 27 -17.64 -5.98 3.94
C TYR A 27 -17.11 -7.14 3.10
N GLY A 28 -16.14 -6.88 2.22
CA GLY A 28 -15.49 -7.91 1.40
C GLY A 28 -14.76 -8.95 2.24
N ILE A 29 -13.98 -8.50 3.24
CA ILE A 29 -13.26 -9.39 4.17
C ILE A 29 -14.26 -10.23 4.98
N LEU A 30 -15.27 -9.60 5.58
CA LEU A 30 -16.31 -10.27 6.36
C LEU A 30 -17.09 -11.29 5.51
N SER A 31 -17.45 -10.91 4.28
CA SER A 31 -18.18 -11.77 3.35
C SER A 31 -17.32 -12.93 2.85
N TYR A 32 -16.01 -12.75 2.70
CA TYR A 32 -15.10 -13.83 2.28
C TYR A 32 -14.89 -14.84 3.41
N LEU A 33 -14.67 -14.34 4.63
CA LEU A 33 -14.44 -15.17 5.81
C LEU A 33 -15.71 -15.86 6.34
N ASN A 34 -16.90 -15.46 5.86
CA ASN A 34 -18.20 -15.99 6.31
C ASN A 34 -18.35 -16.01 7.83
N VAL A 35 -17.80 -15.02 8.53
CA VAL A 35 -17.65 -14.98 10.00
C VAL A 35 -18.98 -15.17 10.72
N LEU A 36 -20.10 -14.78 10.09
CA LEU A 36 -21.44 -14.77 10.71
C LEU A 36 -22.44 -15.72 10.02
N GLY A 37 -21.93 -16.69 9.25
CA GLY A 37 -22.72 -17.67 8.52
C GLY A 37 -23.06 -17.25 7.08
N LYS A 38 -23.10 -18.23 6.17
CA LYS A 38 -23.19 -18.04 4.70
C LYS A 38 -24.39 -17.21 4.21
N ASP A 39 -25.50 -17.17 4.95
CA ASP A 39 -26.75 -16.55 4.49
C ASP A 39 -27.02 -15.14 5.04
N ASN A 40 -26.22 -14.66 5.99
CA ASN A 40 -26.50 -13.39 6.67
C ASN A 40 -25.80 -12.19 6.02
N LYS A 41 -25.90 -12.04 4.69
CA LYS A 41 -25.23 -10.96 3.93
C LYS A 41 -25.56 -9.56 4.47
N GLY A 42 -26.80 -9.35 4.92
CA GLY A 42 -27.21 -8.08 5.54
C GLY A 42 -26.49 -7.78 6.87
N LEU A 43 -26.21 -8.80 7.68
CA LEU A 43 -25.53 -8.62 8.96
C LEU A 43 -24.06 -8.20 8.75
N HIS A 44 -23.40 -8.79 7.75
CA HIS A 44 -22.03 -8.41 7.37
C HIS A 44 -21.97 -6.94 6.91
N ALA A 45 -22.99 -6.45 6.19
CA ALA A 45 -23.08 -5.05 5.79
C ALA A 45 -23.26 -4.12 7.00
N TRP A 46 -24.14 -4.45 7.94
CA TRP A 46 -24.33 -3.63 9.15
C TRP A 46 -23.06 -3.51 10.00
N ILE A 47 -22.33 -4.60 10.17
CA ILE A 47 -21.08 -4.60 10.95
C ILE A 47 -19.97 -3.88 10.19
N ALA A 48 -19.85 -4.08 8.88
CA ALA A 48 -18.91 -3.33 8.05
C ALA A 48 -19.18 -1.83 8.08
N LEU A 49 -20.46 -1.41 8.11
CA LEU A 49 -20.85 -0.01 8.22
C LEU A 49 -20.45 0.58 9.57
N ALA A 50 -20.66 -0.14 10.66
CA ALA A 50 -20.19 0.28 11.98
C ALA A 50 -18.66 0.39 12.05
N LEU A 51 -17.94 -0.60 11.50
CA LEU A 51 -16.47 -0.58 11.43
C LEU A 51 -15.96 0.57 10.58
N ALA A 52 -16.61 0.86 9.44
CA ALA A 52 -16.25 1.98 8.58
C ALA A 52 -16.44 3.32 9.28
N ALA A 53 -17.56 3.50 10.00
CA ALA A 53 -17.79 4.70 10.78
C ALA A 53 -16.72 4.90 11.87
N LEU A 54 -16.32 3.83 12.56
CA LEU A 54 -15.24 3.88 13.55
C LEU A 54 -13.88 4.18 12.91
N PHE A 55 -13.57 3.59 11.75
CA PHE A 55 -12.29 3.80 11.08
C PHE A 55 -12.14 5.22 10.52
N VAL A 56 -13.20 5.83 10.00
CA VAL A 56 -13.14 7.22 9.50
C VAL A 56 -12.81 8.23 10.61
N MET A 57 -13.06 7.90 11.87
CA MET A 57 -12.69 8.75 13.01
C MET A 57 -11.22 8.66 13.41
N SER A 58 -10.43 7.75 12.81
CA SER A 58 -9.01 7.60 13.10
C SER A 58 -8.15 8.38 12.12
N ASP A 59 -7.34 9.31 12.62
CA ASP A 59 -6.43 10.13 11.79
C ASP A 59 -5.46 9.26 10.98
N VAL A 60 -4.94 8.19 11.59
CA VAL A 60 -4.04 7.23 10.92
C VAL A 60 -4.76 6.49 9.79
N ALA A 61 -6.03 6.12 9.99
CA ALA A 61 -6.82 5.47 8.95
C ALA A 61 -7.10 6.44 7.79
N VAL A 62 -7.48 7.68 8.09
CA VAL A 62 -7.72 8.72 7.08
C VAL A 62 -6.46 9.00 6.26
N LEU A 63 -5.31 9.11 6.90
CA LEU A 63 -4.01 9.31 6.24
C LEU A 63 -3.64 8.11 5.35
N THR A 64 -3.77 6.89 5.88
CA THR A 64 -3.51 5.66 5.11
C THR A 64 -4.42 5.57 3.89
N LEU A 65 -5.69 5.90 4.04
CA LEU A 65 -6.66 5.83 2.95
C LEU A 65 -6.51 6.96 1.94
N GLY A 66 -6.09 8.14 2.37
CA GLY A 66 -5.69 9.23 1.48
C GLY A 66 -4.60 8.78 0.51
N PHE A 67 -3.69 7.91 0.98
CA PHE A 67 -2.67 7.30 0.15
C PHE A 67 -3.20 6.13 -0.71
N VAL A 68 -4.03 5.23 -0.18
CA VAL A 68 -4.59 4.07 -0.93
C VAL A 68 -5.52 4.53 -2.06
N THR A 69 -6.32 5.57 -1.81
CA THR A 69 -7.45 5.98 -2.66
C THR A 69 -7.05 6.25 -4.11
N PRO A 70 -6.01 7.06 -4.42
CA PRO A 70 -5.57 7.29 -5.80
C PRO A 70 -5.23 6.00 -6.57
N TRP A 71 -4.56 5.05 -5.91
CA TRP A 71 -4.19 3.77 -6.52
C TRP A 71 -5.41 2.91 -6.83
N PHE A 72 -6.39 2.90 -5.93
CA PHE A 72 -7.63 2.15 -6.15
C PHE A 72 -8.49 2.77 -7.26
N ILE A 73 -8.54 4.10 -7.36
CA ILE A 73 -9.21 4.81 -8.46
C ILE A 73 -8.52 4.48 -9.79
N LEU A 74 -7.19 4.51 -9.84
CA LEU A 74 -6.43 4.15 -11.04
C LEU A 74 -6.69 2.69 -11.45
N LEU A 75 -6.66 1.76 -10.48
CA LEU A 75 -6.97 0.35 -10.73
C LEU A 75 -8.40 0.15 -11.21
N ALA A 76 -9.38 0.81 -10.60
CA ALA A 76 -10.78 0.76 -11.02
C ALA A 76 -10.94 1.30 -12.46
N LEU A 77 -10.25 2.39 -12.81
CA LEU A 77 -10.23 2.95 -14.16
C LEU A 77 -9.62 1.97 -15.17
N VAL A 78 -8.50 1.32 -14.83
CA VAL A 78 -7.87 0.30 -15.69
C VAL A 78 -8.78 -0.91 -15.88
N ILE A 79 -9.38 -1.44 -14.80
CA ILE A 79 -10.33 -2.55 -14.88
C ILE A 79 -11.52 -2.16 -15.74
N PHE A 80 -12.07 -0.97 -15.55
CA PHE A 80 -13.19 -0.46 -16.34
C PHE A 80 -12.83 -0.38 -17.84
N LEU A 81 -11.63 0.08 -18.17
CA LEU A 81 -11.14 0.14 -19.55
C LEU A 81 -10.94 -1.25 -20.17
N ILE A 82 -10.46 -2.22 -19.38
CA ILE A 82 -10.37 -3.63 -19.79
C ILE A 82 -11.78 -4.20 -20.05
N LEU A 83 -12.73 -3.92 -19.15
CA LEU A 83 -14.12 -4.37 -19.32
C LEU A 83 -14.74 -3.81 -20.60
N ILE A 84 -14.58 -2.51 -20.87
CA ILE A 84 -15.06 -1.89 -22.12
C ILE A 84 -14.37 -2.53 -23.32
N SER A 85 -13.06 -2.76 -23.26
CA SER A 85 -12.33 -3.43 -24.35
C SER A 85 -12.91 -4.81 -24.65
N PHE A 86 -13.23 -5.61 -23.63
CA PHE A 86 -13.90 -6.90 -23.81
C PHE A 86 -15.33 -6.75 -24.36
N ARG A 87 -16.07 -5.72 -23.96
CA ARG A 87 -17.38 -5.43 -24.56
C ARG A 87 -17.29 -5.07 -26.03
N MET A 88 -16.27 -4.29 -26.42
CA MET A 88 -16.02 -3.95 -27.82
C MET A 88 -15.65 -5.19 -28.64
N MET A 89 -15.01 -6.19 -28.03
CA MET A 89 -14.73 -7.50 -28.63
C MET A 89 -15.95 -8.43 -28.70
N GLY A 90 -17.13 -7.96 -28.26
CA GLY A 90 -18.38 -8.74 -28.29
C GLY A 90 -18.51 -9.75 -27.15
N VAL A 91 -17.67 -9.66 -26.11
CA VAL A 91 -17.73 -10.56 -24.95
C VAL A 91 -18.98 -10.23 -24.12
N SER A 92 -19.79 -11.26 -23.87
CA SER A 92 -21.04 -11.12 -23.11
C SER A 92 -20.77 -10.89 -21.61
N GLU A 93 -21.73 -10.30 -20.88
CA GLU A 93 -21.55 -10.07 -19.43
C GLU A 93 -21.33 -11.38 -18.68
N THR A 94 -21.99 -12.44 -19.17
CA THR A 94 -21.91 -13.79 -18.64
C THR A 94 -20.51 -14.38 -18.75
N ASP A 95 -19.79 -14.11 -19.84
CA ASP A 95 -18.43 -14.60 -20.03
C ASP A 95 -17.43 -13.86 -19.14
N ILE A 96 -17.64 -12.55 -18.94
CA ILE A 96 -16.86 -11.73 -18.00
C ILE A 96 -17.06 -12.23 -16.56
N LEU A 97 -18.31 -12.52 -16.18
CA LEU A 97 -18.61 -13.08 -14.87
C LEU A 97 -18.01 -14.47 -14.66
N ASN A 98 -17.94 -15.28 -15.72
CA ASN A 98 -17.32 -16.60 -15.67
C ASN A 98 -15.79 -16.50 -15.59
N ALA A 99 -15.17 -15.57 -16.32
CA ALA A 99 -13.73 -15.29 -16.22
C ALA A 99 -13.34 -14.79 -14.82
N ALA A 100 -14.17 -13.95 -14.18
CA ALA A 100 -13.95 -13.49 -12.81
C ALA A 100 -14.09 -14.61 -11.76
N LYS A 101 -14.68 -15.76 -12.11
CA LYS A 101 -14.79 -16.92 -11.21
C LYS A 101 -13.55 -17.82 -11.23
N VAL A 102 -12.70 -17.68 -12.26
CA VAL A 102 -11.46 -18.45 -12.44
C VAL A 102 -10.52 -18.19 -11.26
N ASN A 103 -9.96 -19.25 -10.68
CA ASN A 103 -9.24 -19.18 -9.42
C ASN A 103 -7.96 -18.32 -9.54
N GLU A 104 -7.32 -18.39 -10.70
CA GLU A 104 -6.10 -17.67 -11.07
C GLU A 104 -6.34 -16.15 -11.11
N VAL A 105 -7.47 -15.72 -11.68
CA VAL A 105 -7.85 -14.30 -11.75
C VAL A 105 -8.17 -13.76 -10.35
N LYS A 106 -8.89 -14.54 -9.55
CA LYS A 106 -9.18 -14.18 -8.15
C LYS A 106 -7.90 -13.98 -7.34
N TRP A 107 -6.97 -14.93 -7.40
CA TRP A 107 -5.71 -14.85 -6.67
C TRP A 107 -4.85 -13.68 -7.14
N THR A 108 -4.82 -13.42 -8.45
CA THR A 108 -4.07 -12.27 -8.99
C THR A 108 -4.60 -10.94 -8.44
N ILE A 109 -5.93 -10.75 -8.44
CA ILE A 109 -6.57 -9.54 -7.90
C ILE A 109 -6.30 -9.40 -6.40
N ILE A 110 -6.38 -10.50 -5.65
CA ILE A 110 -6.12 -10.50 -4.21
C ILE A 110 -4.65 -10.15 -3.91
N ILE A 111 -3.70 -10.77 -4.59
CA ILE A 111 -2.26 -10.52 -4.40
C ILE A 111 -1.93 -9.06 -4.70
N VAL A 112 -2.41 -8.54 -5.83
CA VAL A 112 -2.21 -7.12 -6.21
C VAL A 112 -2.84 -6.20 -5.16
N GLY A 113 -4.06 -6.50 -4.70
CA GLY A 113 -4.71 -5.74 -3.63
C GLY A 113 -3.91 -5.72 -2.33
N ILE A 114 -3.39 -6.87 -1.89
CA ILE A 114 -2.56 -6.98 -0.68
C ILE A 114 -1.27 -6.17 -0.84
N ILE A 115 -0.59 -6.25 -1.99
CA ILE A 115 0.63 -5.48 -2.25
C ILE A 115 0.36 -3.98 -2.14
N ILE A 116 -0.74 -3.50 -2.73
CA ILE A 116 -1.12 -2.08 -2.66
C ILE A 116 -1.39 -1.66 -1.20
N VAL A 117 -2.11 -2.49 -0.44
CA VAL A 117 -2.39 -2.21 0.98
C VAL A 117 -1.10 -2.18 1.80
N LEU A 118 -0.20 -3.15 1.62
CA LEU A 118 1.09 -3.19 2.31
C LEU A 118 1.98 -1.98 1.95
N PHE A 119 2.03 -1.63 0.67
CA PHE A 119 2.75 -0.46 0.21
C PHE A 119 2.16 0.82 0.81
N ALA A 120 0.84 0.92 0.88
CA ALA A 120 0.17 2.06 1.48
C ALA A 120 0.39 2.16 2.98
N LEU A 121 0.30 1.04 3.70
CA LEU A 121 0.55 1.00 5.13
C LEU A 121 2.01 1.33 5.45
N GLY A 122 2.96 0.83 4.65
CA GLY A 122 4.38 1.14 4.77
C GLY A 122 4.66 2.63 4.55
N ASN A 123 3.99 3.28 3.60
CA ASN A 123 4.15 4.73 3.40
C ASN A 123 3.43 5.55 4.49
N ALA A 124 2.22 5.15 4.88
CA ALA A 124 1.41 5.88 5.85
C ALA A 124 1.95 5.80 7.28
N MET A 125 2.45 4.63 7.68
CA MET A 125 2.96 4.37 9.02
C MET A 125 4.48 4.47 9.11
N GLY A 126 5.21 4.28 7.99
CA GLY A 126 6.67 4.29 8.00
C GLY A 126 7.27 5.62 8.44
N GLN A 127 6.68 6.74 8.04
CA GLN A 127 7.11 8.06 8.50
C GLN A 127 6.82 8.26 10.01
N GLY A 128 5.63 7.88 10.46
CA GLY A 128 5.22 8.05 11.87
C GLY A 128 6.03 7.18 12.85
N LEU A 129 6.48 6.01 12.41
CA LEU A 129 7.35 5.14 13.22
C LEU A 129 8.78 5.68 13.34
N LEU A 130 9.24 6.50 12.39
CA LEU A 130 10.54 7.18 12.50
C LEU A 130 10.46 8.38 13.45
N GLU A 131 9.40 9.19 13.36
CA GLU A 131 9.19 10.32 14.30
C GLU A 131 9.02 9.86 15.75
N GLU A 132 8.43 8.68 15.99
CA GLU A 132 8.27 8.13 17.34
C GLU A 132 9.56 7.48 17.89
N GLN A 133 10.44 6.98 17.01
CA GLN A 133 11.75 6.44 17.43
C GLN A 133 12.75 7.54 17.81
N ASP A 134 12.61 8.76 17.27
CA ASP A 134 13.54 9.86 17.51
C ASP A 134 13.24 10.68 18.78
N GLY A 135 12.12 10.42 19.48
CA GLY A 135 11.83 11.00 20.81
C GLY A 135 11.89 12.53 20.91
N THR A 136 11.96 13.23 19.78
CA THR A 136 12.10 14.67 19.68
C THR A 136 11.17 15.13 18.58
N GLY A 137 10.12 15.83 19.00
CA GLY A 137 9.15 16.40 18.07
C GLY A 137 9.88 17.19 16.98
N SER A 138 9.48 16.93 15.74
CA SER A 138 9.70 17.73 14.55
C SER A 138 10.40 19.08 14.82
N VAL A 139 11.70 19.14 14.54
CA VAL A 139 12.28 20.37 14.01
C VAL A 139 12.49 20.11 12.52
N GLY A 140 11.48 20.50 11.74
CA GLY A 140 11.71 20.93 10.37
C GLY A 140 12.76 22.02 10.40
N GLY A 141 14.01 21.62 10.22
CA GLY A 141 15.16 22.49 10.17
C GLY A 141 15.96 22.07 8.95
N ASN A 142 15.90 22.90 7.92
CA ASN A 142 16.89 22.89 6.87
C ASN A 142 18.24 23.13 7.55
N THR A 143 18.96 22.06 7.90
CA THR A 143 20.33 22.19 8.37
C THR A 143 21.15 22.53 7.13
N GLU A 144 21.24 23.83 6.85
CA GLU A 144 22.41 24.37 6.17
C GLU A 144 23.63 23.84 6.93
N ILE A 145 24.41 23.01 6.24
CA ILE A 145 25.70 22.55 6.69
C ILE A 145 26.58 23.80 6.87
N ILE A 146 26.86 24.17 8.11
CA ILE A 146 27.92 25.10 8.47
C ILE A 146 28.83 24.40 9.47
N GLY A 147 30.09 24.20 9.07
CA GLY A 147 31.19 23.70 9.92
C GLY A 147 31.54 22.25 9.61
N GLU A 148 32.48 22.00 8.68
CA GLU A 148 33.93 21.98 8.95
C GLU A 148 34.40 20.60 9.41
N ASP A 149 34.64 19.72 8.44
CA ASP A 149 35.94 19.05 8.33
C ASP A 149 36.13 18.60 6.87
N VAL A 150 36.86 19.40 6.10
CA VAL A 150 37.24 19.07 4.72
C VAL A 150 38.38 18.06 4.80
N VAL A 151 38.07 16.77 4.63
CA VAL A 151 39.07 15.78 4.20
C VAL A 151 39.09 15.79 2.66
N PRO A 152 40.16 16.28 2.01
CA PRO A 152 40.24 16.29 0.56
C PRO A 152 40.69 14.91 0.08
N GLY A 153 39.77 14.08 -0.42
CA GLY A 153 40.17 12.90 -1.20
C GLY A 153 39.36 11.62 -1.05
N GLY A 154 38.11 11.65 -0.62
CA GLY A 154 37.22 10.50 -0.68
C GLY A 154 35.83 10.91 -1.10
N ILE A 155 35.29 10.32 -2.17
CA ILE A 155 33.85 10.33 -2.39
C ILE A 155 33.29 9.36 -1.34
N GLU A 156 33.08 9.86 -0.13
CA GLU A 156 32.25 9.16 0.85
C GLU A 156 30.81 9.32 0.37
N VAL A 157 30.33 8.31 -0.36
CA VAL A 157 28.90 8.06 -0.47
C VAL A 157 28.49 7.54 0.90
N SER A 158 28.23 8.45 1.84
CA SER A 158 27.60 8.15 3.11
C SER A 158 26.19 7.63 2.83
N SER A 159 26.08 6.30 2.78
CA SER A 159 24.82 5.55 2.69
C SER A 159 24.25 5.39 4.10
N ASP A 160 24.12 6.52 4.79
CA ASP A 160 23.62 6.53 6.16
C ASP A 160 22.12 6.20 6.15
N THR A 161 21.71 5.32 7.05
CA THR A 161 20.31 4.93 7.24
C THR A 161 19.62 5.78 8.30
N ASP A 162 20.33 6.79 8.81
CA ASP A 162 19.90 7.74 9.83
C ASP A 162 19.45 9.06 9.17
N THR A 163 18.54 8.97 8.20
CA THR A 163 17.93 10.15 7.54
C THR A 163 16.46 10.25 7.97
N GLY A 164 15.87 11.45 8.03
CA GLY A 164 14.45 11.63 8.40
C GLY A 164 13.43 11.06 7.41
N ASP A 165 13.87 10.50 6.28
CA ASP A 165 13.00 10.01 5.20
C ASP A 165 12.95 8.46 5.15
N TYR A 166 11.78 7.90 5.44
CA TYR A 166 11.53 6.45 5.47
C TYR A 166 11.87 5.74 4.16
N GLN A 167 11.48 6.31 3.01
CA GLN A 167 11.77 5.71 1.71
C GLN A 167 13.28 5.65 1.44
N SER A 168 14.02 6.69 1.82
CA SER A 168 15.47 6.73 1.68
C SER A 168 16.14 5.67 2.56
N ASN A 169 15.73 5.56 3.81
CA ASN A 169 16.26 4.56 4.75
C ASN A 169 15.93 3.13 4.31
N LEU A 170 14.73 2.88 3.78
CA LEU A 170 14.32 1.57 3.31
C LEU A 170 15.14 1.13 2.09
N VAL A 171 15.33 2.03 1.12
CA VAL A 171 16.18 1.79 -0.06
C VAL A 171 17.64 1.61 0.37
N ASN A 172 18.16 2.50 1.22
CA ASN A 172 19.53 2.41 1.74
C ASN A 172 19.76 1.12 2.51
N THR A 173 18.77 0.63 3.26
CA THR A 173 18.86 -0.64 3.99
C THR A 173 18.90 -1.84 3.04
N ILE A 174 18.03 -1.90 2.04
CA ILE A 174 17.99 -3.02 1.07
C ILE A 174 19.26 -3.05 0.21
N PHE A 175 19.80 -1.89 -0.15
CA PHE A 175 21.04 -1.76 -0.91
C PHE A 175 22.29 -1.59 -0.04
N HIS A 176 22.18 -1.76 1.28
CA HIS A 176 23.31 -1.67 2.17
C HIS A 176 24.27 -2.85 1.92
N PRO A 177 25.59 -2.65 1.74
CA PRO A 177 26.53 -3.72 1.39
C PRO A 177 26.48 -4.92 2.36
N LYS A 178 26.25 -4.67 3.66
CA LYS A 178 26.13 -5.73 4.68
C LYS A 178 24.82 -6.51 4.57
N VAL A 179 23.71 -5.84 4.27
CA VAL A 179 22.39 -6.50 4.14
C VAL A 179 22.35 -7.29 2.84
N LEU A 180 22.88 -6.73 1.76
CA LEU A 180 23.01 -7.41 0.48
C LEU A 180 23.91 -8.66 0.59
N GLY A 181 25.03 -8.55 1.34
CA GLY A 181 25.89 -9.70 1.66
C GLY A 181 25.17 -10.79 2.46
N LEU A 182 24.38 -10.41 3.47
CA LEU A 182 23.59 -11.36 4.25
C LEU A 182 22.51 -12.04 3.41
N LEU A 183 21.80 -11.27 2.58
CA LEU A 183 20.77 -11.80 1.67
C LEU A 183 21.39 -12.75 0.63
N PHE A 184 22.58 -12.43 0.12
CA PHE A 184 23.33 -13.29 -0.79
C PHE A 184 23.72 -14.62 -0.13
N ILE A 185 24.23 -14.59 1.11
CA ILE A 185 24.55 -15.81 1.88
C ILE A 185 23.29 -16.65 2.14
N LEU A 186 22.17 -16.01 2.50
CA LEU A 186 20.88 -16.68 2.69
C LEU A 186 20.40 -17.38 1.41
N LEU A 187 20.55 -16.72 0.26
CA LEU A 187 20.15 -17.25 -1.04
C LEU A 187 21.01 -18.47 -1.41
N ILE A 188 22.32 -18.39 -1.22
CA ILE A 188 23.23 -19.54 -1.40
C ILE A 188 22.82 -20.69 -0.47
N ALA A 189 22.62 -20.43 0.82
CA ALA A 189 22.24 -21.45 1.79
C ALA A 189 20.91 -22.14 1.40
N THR A 190 19.91 -21.37 0.96
CA THR A 190 18.62 -21.89 0.50
C THR A 190 18.79 -22.76 -0.74
N PHE A 191 19.60 -22.33 -1.70
CA PHE A 191 19.91 -23.12 -2.90
C PHE A 191 20.66 -24.40 -2.56
N THR A 192 21.66 -24.34 -1.69
CA THR A 192 22.43 -25.51 -1.24
C THR A 192 21.53 -26.52 -0.54
N MET A 193 20.64 -26.07 0.35
CA MET A 193 19.69 -26.95 1.03
C MET A 193 18.70 -27.58 0.03
N THR A 194 18.14 -26.80 -0.88
CA THR A 194 17.16 -27.29 -1.87
C THR A 194 17.77 -28.25 -2.87
N LEU A 195 19.03 -28.02 -3.29
CA LEU A 195 19.78 -28.92 -4.18
C LEU A 195 20.23 -30.19 -3.46
N GLY A 196 20.62 -30.10 -2.19
CA GLY A 196 21.07 -31.24 -1.38
C GLY A 196 19.95 -32.16 -0.88
N THR A 197 18.69 -31.73 -0.96
CA THR A 197 17.51 -32.53 -0.58
C THR A 197 16.89 -33.27 -1.79
N ARG A 198 17.52 -33.19 -2.97
CA ARG A 198 17.18 -33.97 -4.18
C ARG A 198 18.26 -34.99 -4.49
#